data_AF-A0A835I8L8-F1
#
_entry.id   AF-A0A835I8L8-F1
#
_cell.length_a   1.000
_cell.length_b   1.000
_cell.length_c   1.000
_cell.angle_alpha   90.00
_cell.angle_beta   90.00
_cell.angle_gamma   90.00
#
_symmetry.space_group_name_H-M   'P 1'
#
loop_
_entity.id
_entity.type
_entity.pdbx_description
1 polymer ?
#
loop_
_entity_poly.entity_id
_entity_poly.type
_entity_poly.pdbx_seq_one_letter_code
_entity_poly.pdbx_strand_id
1 'polypeptide(L)'
;MITFRQKQVFKPKNPGKVGMYVCGVTAYDLSHIGHACVYVSFDVLFRRYFDEFRCDMSYLHCISPSVEPRVSDHMPQIIDMIKQTLRDCEEVLSKHPEANCKDNIPPATQTCIDKFHNDFEISMLDDLHTPIVLVAMADPLKTINDFLHTHQGKKQELHIQSLSALEEEIKSVLSVLGLKPTSYAEVLQQLREKVLKRAGLQEDDVSQKIEQRTSARKNKEYERSDAIRKELAEVGIALMDGPKGTFWRPTQLCLLPYKSMRSTLRE
;
A
#
# COMPACT_ATOMS: atom_id res chain seq x y z
N MET A 1 28.43 29.66 8.53
CA MET A 1 27.69 30.16 9.72
C MET A 1 26.20 30.04 9.43
N ILE A 2 25.53 29.02 9.95
CA ILE A 2 24.06 28.92 9.90
C ILE A 2 23.56 29.70 11.12
N THR A 3 22.98 30.87 10.89
CA THR A 3 22.42 31.75 11.92
C THR A 3 21.20 31.09 12.56
N PHE A 4 21.16 31.08 13.89
CA PHE A 4 20.00 30.61 14.65
C PHE A 4 18.75 31.43 14.28
N ARG A 5 17.68 30.69 13.95
CA ARG A 5 16.41 31.16 13.39
C ARG A 5 15.61 31.97 14.41
N GLN A 6 15.20 33.18 14.06
CA GLN A 6 14.18 33.92 14.80
C GLN A 6 12.82 33.21 14.67
N LYS A 7 12.01 33.20 15.74
CA LYS A 7 10.63 32.71 15.68
C LYS A 7 9.82 33.60 14.73
N GLN A 8 9.18 33.00 13.74
CA GLN A 8 8.32 33.70 12.79
C GLN A 8 6.87 33.27 12.96
N VAL A 9 5.95 34.17 12.63
CA VAL A 9 4.52 33.85 12.56
C VAL A 9 4.30 32.88 11.40
N PHE A 10 3.84 31.67 11.71
CA PHE A 10 3.54 30.65 10.70
C PHE A 10 2.32 31.06 9.88
N LYS A 11 2.50 31.19 8.56
CA LYS A 11 1.41 31.37 7.59
C LYS A 11 1.32 30.11 6.74
N PRO A 12 0.21 29.34 6.81
CA PRO A 12 0.11 28.09 6.06
C PRO A 12 -0.01 28.35 4.56
N LYS A 13 0.52 27.43 3.74
CA LYS A 13 0.39 27.46 2.26
C LYS A 13 -1.08 27.44 1.82
N ASN A 14 -1.91 26.69 2.54
CA ASN A 14 -3.36 26.62 2.35
C ASN A 14 -4.05 27.14 3.63
N PRO A 15 -4.86 28.22 3.57
CA PRO A 15 -5.54 28.75 4.76
C PRO A 15 -6.33 27.68 5.51
N GLY A 16 -6.16 27.62 6.84
CA GLY A 16 -6.81 26.63 7.71
C GLY A 16 -6.24 25.21 7.65
N LYS A 17 -5.23 24.93 6.83
CA LYS A 17 -4.58 23.62 6.73
C LYS A 17 -3.10 23.69 7.03
N VAL A 18 -2.64 22.90 8.00
CA VAL A 18 -1.22 22.71 8.27
C VAL A 18 -0.78 21.44 7.55
N GLY A 19 0.10 21.59 6.56
CA GLY A 19 0.77 20.48 5.88
C GLY A 19 2.20 20.35 6.40
N MET A 20 2.67 19.11 6.54
CA MET A 20 4.05 18.83 6.92
C MET A 20 4.67 17.94 5.85
N TYR A 21 5.73 18.43 5.22
CA TYR A 21 6.46 17.70 4.19
C TYR A 21 7.88 17.42 4.69
N VAL A 22 8.36 16.21 4.42
CA VAL A 22 9.71 15.75 4.74
C VAL A 22 10.31 15.30 3.42
N CYS A 23 11.32 16.01 2.94
CA CYS A 23 12.13 15.50 1.85
C CYS A 23 12.86 14.23 2.32
N GLY A 24 13.03 13.26 1.43
CA GLY A 24 13.85 12.08 1.71
C GLY A 24 15.31 12.45 1.95
N VAL A 25 16.09 11.51 2.51
CA VAL A 25 17.54 11.67 2.54
C VAL A 25 18.09 11.85 1.13
N THR A 26 18.82 12.94 0.93
CA THR A 26 19.65 13.13 -0.25
C THR A 26 20.98 12.43 -0.02
N ALA A 27 21.20 11.31 -0.71
CA ALA A 27 22.39 10.48 -0.56
C ALA A 27 23.61 11.09 -1.29
N TYR A 28 24.17 12.17 -0.74
CA TYR A 28 25.42 12.77 -1.23
C TYR A 28 26.67 12.24 -0.51
N ASP A 29 26.51 11.47 0.57
CA ASP A 29 27.61 10.94 1.38
C ASP A 29 27.19 9.66 2.15
N LEU A 30 28.14 9.02 2.82
CA LEU A 30 27.93 7.85 3.67
C LEU A 30 26.84 8.10 4.72
N SER A 31 25.98 7.09 4.90
CA SER A 31 24.87 7.15 5.85
C SER A 31 25.35 7.39 7.29
N HIS A 32 24.90 8.48 7.91
CA HIS A 32 25.18 8.81 9.30
C HIS A 32 23.90 9.09 10.10
N ILE A 33 23.97 9.12 11.44
CA ILE A 33 22.80 9.28 12.32
C ILE A 33 21.95 10.55 12.04
N GLY A 34 22.57 11.63 11.54
CA GLY A 34 21.86 12.85 11.14
C GLY A 34 20.77 12.62 10.07
N HIS A 35 20.91 11.59 9.23
CA HIS A 35 19.91 11.16 8.27
C HIS A 35 18.64 10.60 8.95
N ALA A 36 18.80 9.90 10.08
CA ALA A 36 17.68 9.40 10.86
C ALA A 36 17.00 10.50 11.70
N CYS A 37 17.75 11.51 12.13
CA CYS A 37 17.23 12.61 12.97
C CYS A 37 16.06 13.36 12.32
N VAL A 38 16.05 13.51 11.00
CA VAL A 38 14.94 14.15 10.28
C VAL A 38 13.66 13.33 10.45
N TYR A 39 13.69 12.04 10.14
CA TYR A 39 12.52 11.17 10.30
C TYR A 39 12.00 11.10 11.74
N VAL A 40 12.91 11.02 12.72
CA VAL A 40 12.54 11.02 14.14
C VAL A 40 11.90 12.35 14.56
N SER A 41 12.48 13.48 14.15
CA SER A 41 11.97 14.82 14.52
C SER A 41 10.56 15.05 13.97
N PHE A 42 10.31 14.64 12.73
CA PHE A 42 9.01 14.78 12.09
C PHE A 42 7.96 13.80 12.65
N ASP A 43 8.33 12.56 12.99
CA ASP A 43 7.44 11.64 13.70
C ASP A 43 7.06 12.19 15.09
N VAL A 44 8.03 12.72 15.84
CA VAL A 44 7.77 13.37 17.14
C VAL A 44 6.84 14.57 17.00
N LEU A 45 7.07 15.43 15.99
CA LEU A 45 6.20 16.57 15.71
C LEU A 45 4.79 16.12 15.36
N PHE A 46 4.64 15.17 14.44
CA PHE A 46 3.35 14.62 14.04
C PHE A 46 2.57 14.08 15.24
N ARG A 47 3.21 13.24 16.06
CA ARG A 47 2.61 12.68 17.28
C ARG A 47 2.21 13.78 18.25
N ARG A 48 3.08 14.78 18.46
CA ARG A 48 2.81 15.89 19.38
C ARG A 48 1.61 16.72 18.94
N TYR A 49 1.53 17.08 17.65
CA TYR A 49 0.37 17.81 17.10
C TYR A 49 -0.91 16.98 17.20
N PHE A 50 -0.82 15.68 16.91
CA PHE A 50 -1.96 14.78 17.03
C PHE A 50 -2.45 14.65 18.47
N ASP A 51 -1.54 14.54 19.44
CA ASP A 51 -1.88 14.47 20.86
C ASP A 51 -2.53 15.77 21.36
N GLU A 52 -2.01 16.94 20.96
CA GLU A 52 -2.61 18.24 21.30
C GLU A 52 -4.01 18.40 20.70
N PHE A 53 -4.20 18.01 19.44
CA PHE A 53 -5.53 17.98 18.82
C PHE A 53 -6.51 17.10 19.60
N ARG A 54 -6.08 15.92 20.08
CA ARG A 54 -6.91 15.06 20.93
C ARG A 54 -7.24 15.72 22.26
N CYS A 55 -6.28 16.42 22.88
CA CYS A 55 -6.50 17.18 24.10
C CYS A 55 -7.56 18.27 23.89
N ASP A 56 -7.45 19.05 22.81
CA ASP A 56 -8.41 20.10 22.46
C ASP A 56 -9.81 19.52 22.21
N MET A 57 -9.91 18.43 21.44
CA MET A 57 -11.18 17.75 21.18
C MET A 57 -11.80 17.18 22.45
N SER A 58 -10.99 16.61 23.34
CA SER A 58 -11.45 16.16 24.66
C SER A 58 -11.93 17.32 25.52
N TYR A 59 -11.27 18.48 25.48
CA TYR A 59 -11.70 19.69 26.19
C TYR A 59 -13.04 20.21 25.66
N LEU A 60 -13.30 20.04 24.36
CA LEU A 60 -14.58 20.35 23.73
C LEU A 60 -15.65 19.25 23.92
N HIS A 61 -15.38 18.24 24.76
CA HIS A 61 -16.26 17.08 24.98
C HIS A 61 -16.59 16.29 23.69
N CYS A 62 -15.74 16.37 22.67
CA CYS A 62 -15.86 15.50 21.50
C CYS A 62 -15.48 14.06 21.88
N ILE A 63 -16.30 13.10 21.43
CA ILE A 63 -16.04 11.68 21.64
C ILE A 63 -14.81 11.28 20.81
N SER A 64 -13.89 10.52 21.41
CA SER A 64 -12.76 9.96 20.67
C SER A 64 -13.26 8.97 19.62
N PRO A 65 -12.68 8.97 18.40
CA PRO A 65 -13.07 8.03 17.38
C PRO A 65 -12.79 6.59 17.82
N SER A 66 -13.76 5.70 17.62
CA SER A 66 -13.62 4.27 17.94
C SER A 66 -12.64 3.56 17.02
N VAL A 67 -12.38 4.12 15.83
CA VAL A 67 -11.46 3.59 14.82
C VAL A 67 -10.69 4.76 14.21
N GLU A 68 -9.36 4.66 14.20
CA GLU A 68 -8.45 5.64 13.61
C GLU A 68 -7.59 4.96 12.54
N PRO A 69 -8.14 4.72 11.34
CA PRO A 69 -7.40 4.00 10.31
C PRO A 69 -6.25 4.88 9.79
N ARG A 70 -5.03 4.35 9.78
CA ARG A 70 -3.89 5.04 9.15
C ARG A 70 -3.57 4.33 7.84
N VAL A 71 -3.28 5.11 6.80
CA VAL A 71 -2.81 4.55 5.52
C VAL A 71 -1.55 3.69 5.74
N SER A 72 -0.69 4.06 6.70
CA SER A 72 0.47 3.26 7.11
C SER A 72 0.13 1.84 7.52
N ASP A 73 -1.05 1.62 8.10
CA ASP A 73 -1.50 0.31 8.56
C ASP A 73 -1.95 -0.60 7.40
N HIS A 74 -2.15 0.02 6.23
CA HIS A 74 -2.58 -0.65 4.99
C HIS A 74 -1.46 -0.80 3.95
N MET A 75 -0.25 -0.30 4.23
CA MET A 75 0.87 -0.33 3.28
C MET A 75 1.26 -1.76 2.85
N PRO A 76 1.36 -2.77 3.74
CA PRO A 76 1.64 -4.14 3.31
C PRO A 76 0.63 -4.69 2.31
N GLN A 77 -0.66 -4.40 2.52
CA GLN A 77 -1.77 -4.86 1.69
C GLN A 77 -1.79 -4.14 0.35
N ILE A 78 -1.47 -2.84 0.32
CA ILE A 78 -1.33 -2.07 -0.93
C ILE A 78 -0.16 -2.63 -1.75
N ILE A 79 0.99 -2.88 -1.12
CA ILE A 79 2.17 -3.45 -1.80
C ILE A 79 1.86 -4.85 -2.34
N ASP A 80 1.22 -5.71 -1.53
CA ASP A 80 0.79 -7.03 -1.95
C ASP A 80 -0.19 -6.96 -3.12
N MET A 81 -1.18 -6.06 -3.06
CA MET A 81 -2.15 -5.84 -4.13
C MET A 81 -1.48 -5.44 -5.44
N ILE A 82 -0.59 -4.45 -5.43
CA ILE A 82 0.11 -3.99 -6.65
C ILE A 82 0.92 -5.14 -7.27
N LYS A 83 1.69 -5.86 -6.43
CA LYS A 83 2.51 -7.00 -6.90
C LYS A 83 1.67 -8.15 -7.42
N GLN A 84 0.53 -8.43 -6.77
CA GLN A 84 -0.40 -9.46 -7.20
C GLN A 84 -1.04 -9.10 -8.55
N THR A 85 -1.49 -7.85 -8.73
CA THR A 85 -2.04 -7.36 -10.01
C THR A 85 -1.03 -7.51 -11.15
N LEU A 86 0.23 -7.15 -10.92
CA LEU A 86 1.28 -7.28 -11.93
C LEU A 86 1.62 -8.74 -12.24
N ARG A 87 1.66 -9.62 -11.22
CA ARG A 87 1.82 -11.06 -11.40
C ARG A 87 0.67 -11.68 -12.20
N ASP A 88 -0.57 -11.32 -11.88
CA ASP A 88 -1.76 -11.81 -12.57
C ASP A 88 -1.78 -11.34 -14.04
N CYS A 89 -1.29 -10.13 -14.30
CA CYS A 89 -1.07 -9.61 -15.64
C CYS A 89 -0.03 -10.44 -16.40
N GLU A 90 1.14 -10.70 -15.81
CA GLU A 90 2.18 -11.56 -16.41
C GLU A 90 1.65 -12.96 -16.72
N GLU A 91 0.85 -13.55 -15.82
CA GLU A 91 0.28 -14.89 -16.04
C GLU A 91 -0.67 -14.91 -17.24
N VAL A 92 -1.50 -13.88 -17.41
CA VAL A 92 -2.41 -13.77 -18.57
C VAL A 92 -1.63 -13.52 -19.86
N LEU A 93 -0.64 -12.62 -19.85
CA LEU A 93 0.18 -12.30 -21.02
C LEU A 93 1.01 -13.51 -21.46
N SER A 94 1.53 -14.32 -20.53
CA SER A 94 2.27 -15.55 -20.84
C SER A 94 1.46 -16.60 -21.61
N LYS A 95 0.13 -16.59 -21.44
CA LYS A 95 -0.81 -17.48 -22.15
C LYS A 95 -1.17 -16.96 -23.55
N HIS A 96 -0.84 -15.70 -23.86
CA HIS A 96 -1.18 -15.01 -25.11
C HIS A 96 0.02 -14.23 -25.69
N PRO A 97 1.10 -14.92 -26.13
CA PRO A 97 2.32 -14.28 -26.62
C PRO A 97 2.12 -13.48 -27.93
N GLU A 98 1.06 -13.79 -28.69
CA GLU A 98 0.69 -13.16 -29.97
C GLU A 98 0.24 -11.68 -29.80
N ALA A 99 -0.08 -11.23 -28.58
CA ALA A 99 -0.69 -9.92 -28.32
C ALA A 99 0.33 -8.76 -28.17
N ASN A 100 1.62 -9.01 -28.40
CA ASN A 100 2.67 -8.01 -28.23
C ASN A 100 2.71 -6.93 -29.35
N CYS A 101 1.78 -6.99 -30.31
CA CYS A 101 1.64 -5.98 -31.36
C CYS A 101 0.82 -4.79 -30.84
N LYS A 102 1.45 -3.62 -30.72
CA LYS A 102 0.87 -2.34 -30.28
C LYS A 102 -0.19 -1.75 -31.24
N ASP A 103 -0.59 -2.50 -32.27
CA ASP A 103 -1.22 -1.93 -33.45
C ASP A 103 -2.73 -1.61 -33.27
N ASN A 104 -3.37 -2.01 -32.16
CA ASN A 104 -4.81 -1.81 -31.97
C ASN A 104 -5.25 -1.50 -30.52
N ILE A 105 -4.58 -0.56 -29.85
CA ILE A 105 -4.94 -0.14 -28.48
C ILE A 105 -6.18 0.78 -28.52
N PRO A 106 -7.23 0.50 -27.72
CA PRO A 106 -8.39 1.39 -27.58
C PRO A 106 -7.97 2.81 -27.14
N PRO A 107 -8.57 3.88 -27.70
CA PRO A 107 -8.17 5.26 -27.43
C PRO A 107 -8.28 5.67 -25.96
N ALA A 108 -9.23 5.07 -25.22
CA ALA A 108 -9.36 5.28 -23.78
C ALA A 108 -8.16 4.72 -23.00
N THR A 109 -7.61 3.57 -23.42
CA THR A 109 -6.40 3.00 -22.79
C THR A 109 -5.19 3.85 -23.13
N GLN A 110 -5.06 4.27 -24.39
CA GLN A 110 -3.95 5.12 -24.82
C GLN A 110 -3.94 6.46 -24.05
N THR A 111 -5.11 7.10 -23.90
CA THR A 111 -5.24 8.33 -23.11
C THR A 111 -4.81 8.13 -21.64
N CYS A 112 -5.11 6.97 -21.06
CA CYS A 112 -4.67 6.63 -19.70
C CYS A 112 -3.14 6.49 -19.61
N ILE A 113 -2.53 5.85 -20.61
CA ILE A 113 -1.07 5.68 -20.71
C ILE A 113 -0.42 7.05 -20.86
N ASP A 114 -0.88 7.87 -21.81
CA ASP A 114 -0.31 9.19 -22.10
C ASP A 114 -0.42 10.13 -20.88
N LYS A 115 -1.57 10.12 -20.19
CA LYS A 115 -1.76 10.88 -18.95
C LYS A 115 -0.77 10.42 -17.88
N PHE A 116 -0.67 9.11 -17.64
CA PHE A 116 0.23 8.57 -16.63
C PHE A 116 1.70 8.89 -16.94
N HIS A 117 2.10 8.77 -18.20
CA HIS A 117 3.44 9.12 -18.67
C HIS A 117 3.76 10.60 -18.45
N ASN A 118 2.83 11.49 -18.82
CA ASN A 118 3.00 12.92 -18.63
C ASN A 118 3.05 13.32 -17.15
N ASP A 119 2.18 12.75 -16.31
CA ASP A 119 2.20 12.97 -14.86
C ASP A 119 3.55 12.50 -14.26
N PHE A 120 4.09 11.39 -14.76
CA PHE A 120 5.42 10.90 -14.39
C PHE A 120 6.54 11.87 -14.82
N GLU A 121 6.58 12.30 -16.08
CA GLU A 121 7.61 13.21 -16.58
C GLU A 121 7.60 14.55 -15.83
N ILE A 122 6.43 15.19 -15.71
CA ILE A 122 6.28 16.47 -15.00
C ILE A 122 6.73 16.32 -13.54
N SER A 123 6.29 15.25 -12.88
CA SER A 123 6.61 15.02 -11.47
C SER A 123 8.08 14.69 -11.24
N MET A 124 8.75 14.03 -12.17
CA MET A 124 10.17 13.70 -12.04
C MET A 124 11.06 14.89 -12.38
N LEU A 125 10.61 15.78 -13.27
CA LEU A 125 11.28 17.06 -13.53
C LEU A 125 11.14 18.05 -12.36
N ASP A 126 10.03 17.98 -11.61
CA ASP A 126 9.83 18.74 -10.38
C ASP A 126 10.49 18.06 -9.16
N ASP A 127 11.81 18.24 -9.01
CA ASP A 127 12.58 17.78 -7.83
C ASP A 127 12.37 16.30 -7.46
N LEU A 128 12.23 15.43 -8.47
CA LEU A 128 11.99 13.99 -8.28
C LEU A 128 10.83 13.70 -7.31
N HIS A 129 9.67 14.33 -7.52
CA HIS A 129 8.48 14.21 -6.68
C HIS A 129 7.80 12.83 -6.77
N THR A 130 8.51 11.77 -6.40
CA THR A 130 8.07 10.38 -6.45
C THR A 130 6.71 10.08 -5.79
N PRO A 131 6.25 10.79 -4.72
CA PRO A 131 4.90 10.56 -4.19
C PRO A 131 3.78 10.75 -5.20
N ILE A 132 3.88 11.74 -6.09
CA ILE A 132 2.84 11.99 -7.11
C ILE A 132 2.83 10.86 -8.14
N VAL A 133 4.00 10.40 -8.55
CA VAL A 133 4.15 9.24 -9.45
C VAL A 133 3.45 8.00 -8.88
N LEU A 134 3.66 7.70 -7.60
CA LEU A 134 3.02 6.55 -6.93
C LEU A 134 1.49 6.68 -6.90
N VAL A 135 0.97 7.90 -6.74
CA VAL A 135 -0.48 8.17 -6.80
C VAL A 135 -1.00 7.99 -8.23
N ALA A 136 -0.26 8.46 -9.23
CA ALA A 136 -0.65 8.37 -10.64
C ALA A 136 -0.75 6.92 -11.14
N MET A 137 -0.03 5.97 -10.52
CA MET A 137 -0.13 4.53 -10.83
C MET A 137 -1.52 3.92 -10.55
N ALA A 138 -2.34 4.55 -9.71
CA ALA A 138 -3.63 4.00 -9.30
C ALA A 138 -4.60 3.81 -10.49
N ASP A 139 -4.62 4.76 -11.43
CA ASP A 139 -5.49 4.72 -12.61
C ASP A 139 -5.10 3.54 -13.54
N PRO A 140 -3.85 3.40 -14.02
CA PRO A 140 -3.40 2.24 -14.79
C PRO A 140 -3.64 0.90 -14.09
N LEU A 141 -3.32 0.78 -12.80
CA LEU A 141 -3.50 -0.46 -12.03
C LEU A 141 -4.97 -0.85 -11.90
N LYS A 142 -5.86 0.12 -11.75
CA LYS A 142 -7.31 -0.12 -11.75
C LYS A 142 -7.76 -0.65 -13.10
N THR A 143 -7.33 -0.02 -14.20
CA THR A 143 -7.67 -0.47 -15.55
C THR A 143 -7.16 -1.90 -15.83
N ILE A 144 -5.95 -2.24 -15.38
CA ILE A 144 -5.42 -3.61 -15.45
C ILE A 144 -6.35 -4.59 -14.70
N ASN A 145 -6.70 -4.29 -13.45
CA ASN A 145 -7.58 -5.14 -12.66
C ASN A 145 -8.97 -5.32 -13.30
N ASP A 146 -9.52 -4.26 -13.88
CA ASP A 146 -10.81 -4.31 -14.59
C ASP A 146 -10.73 -5.27 -15.80
N PHE A 147 -9.64 -5.22 -16.58
CA PHE A 147 -9.43 -6.12 -17.71
C PHE A 147 -9.14 -7.57 -17.29
N LEU A 148 -8.45 -7.80 -16.17
CA LEU A 148 -8.18 -9.14 -15.65
C LEU A 148 -9.47 -9.88 -15.22
N HIS A 149 -10.49 -9.15 -14.76
CA HIS A 149 -11.72 -9.75 -14.22
C HIS A 149 -12.92 -9.68 -15.18
N THR A 150 -12.84 -8.93 -16.28
CA THR A 150 -13.92 -8.85 -17.29
C THR A 150 -13.82 -10.02 -18.27
N HIS A 151 -14.58 -11.09 -18.04
CA HIS A 151 -14.54 -12.31 -18.86
C HIS A 151 -15.38 -12.24 -20.17
N GLN A 152 -14.69 -12.59 -21.27
CA GLN A 152 -15.14 -13.23 -22.53
C GLN A 152 -15.87 -12.40 -23.61
N GLY A 153 -15.32 -12.48 -24.84
CA GLY A 153 -15.96 -12.04 -26.08
C GLY A 153 -14.94 -11.61 -27.16
N LYS A 154 -15.42 -11.14 -28.33
CA LYS A 154 -14.59 -10.60 -29.44
C LYS A 154 -13.64 -9.45 -29.03
N LYS A 155 -13.81 -8.87 -27.83
CA LYS A 155 -12.96 -7.79 -27.28
C LYS A 155 -11.77 -8.29 -26.46
N GLN A 156 -11.64 -9.60 -26.24
CA GLN A 156 -10.58 -10.17 -25.40
C GLN A 156 -9.18 -9.90 -25.96
N GLU A 157 -9.02 -9.92 -27.28
CA GLU A 157 -7.74 -9.62 -27.93
C GLU A 157 -7.32 -8.15 -27.71
N LEU A 158 -8.26 -7.21 -27.84
CA LEU A 158 -8.03 -5.79 -27.54
C LEU A 158 -7.71 -5.56 -26.06
N HIS A 159 -8.35 -6.30 -25.15
CA HIS A 159 -8.04 -6.21 -23.71
C HIS A 159 -6.64 -6.71 -23.40
N ILE A 160 -6.20 -7.80 -24.04
CA ILE A 160 -4.85 -8.34 -23.83
C ILE A 160 -3.79 -7.37 -24.39
N GLN A 161 -4.02 -6.76 -25.54
CA GLN A 161 -3.14 -5.71 -26.08
C GLN A 161 -3.07 -4.48 -25.15
N SER A 162 -4.22 -4.01 -24.64
CA SER A 162 -4.29 -2.96 -23.62
C SER A 162 -3.52 -3.33 -22.34
N LEU A 163 -3.66 -4.57 -21.87
CA LEU A 163 -2.96 -5.08 -20.69
C LEU A 163 -1.44 -5.04 -20.90
N SER A 164 -0.97 -5.53 -22.04
CA SER A 164 0.45 -5.51 -22.39
C SER A 164 1.02 -4.09 -22.41
N ALA A 165 0.29 -3.13 -23.00
CA ALA A 165 0.74 -1.75 -23.07
C ALA A 165 0.80 -1.06 -21.70
N LEU A 166 -0.23 -1.25 -20.87
CA LEU A 166 -0.27 -0.69 -19.51
C LEU A 166 0.80 -1.32 -18.61
N GLU A 167 1.03 -2.62 -18.74
CA GLU A 167 2.01 -3.34 -17.93
C GLU A 167 3.44 -2.92 -18.26
N GLU A 168 3.77 -2.76 -19.54
CA GLU A 168 5.05 -2.23 -20.00
C GLU A 168 5.30 -0.82 -19.46
N GLU A 169 4.30 0.07 -19.51
CA GLU A 169 4.44 1.44 -18.98
C GLU A 169 4.68 1.45 -17.47
N ILE A 170 3.90 0.69 -16.70
CA ILE A 170 4.11 0.57 -15.25
C ILE A 170 5.49 -0.03 -14.95
N LYS A 171 5.91 -1.07 -15.68
CA LYS A 171 7.23 -1.68 -15.52
C LYS A 171 8.36 -0.70 -15.86
N SER A 172 8.17 0.15 -16.87
CA SER A 172 9.12 1.20 -17.23
C SER A 172 9.30 2.19 -16.08
N VAL A 173 8.21 2.74 -15.56
CA VAL A 173 8.25 3.66 -14.41
C VAL A 173 8.84 3.01 -13.16
N LEU A 174 8.42 1.78 -12.82
CA LEU A 174 8.99 1.03 -11.69
C LEU A 174 10.49 0.75 -11.88
N SER A 175 10.96 0.56 -13.11
CA SER A 175 12.38 0.40 -13.42
C SER A 175 13.16 1.67 -13.14
N VAL A 176 12.63 2.84 -13.55
CA VAL A 176 13.26 4.14 -13.27
C VAL A 176 13.31 4.42 -11.76
N LEU A 177 12.25 4.08 -11.04
CA LEU A 177 12.19 4.22 -9.58
C LEU A 177 13.06 3.20 -8.82
N GLY A 178 13.65 2.21 -9.51
CA GLY A 178 14.41 1.13 -8.86
C GLY A 178 13.54 0.17 -8.04
N LEU A 179 12.25 0.07 -8.37
CA LEU A 179 11.25 -0.76 -7.68
C LEU A 179 10.81 -2.00 -8.47
N LYS A 180 11.28 -2.17 -9.72
CA LYS A 180 10.98 -3.34 -10.55
C LYS A 180 11.73 -4.58 -10.04
N PRO A 181 11.04 -5.63 -9.57
CA PRO A 181 11.69 -6.88 -9.16
C PRO A 181 12.04 -7.76 -10.36
N THR A 182 12.90 -8.76 -10.14
CA THR A 182 13.23 -9.79 -11.14
C THR A 182 12.05 -10.72 -11.41
N SER A 183 11.26 -11.03 -10.38
CA SER A 183 10.05 -11.86 -10.47
C SER A 183 9.04 -11.45 -9.40
N TYR A 184 7.81 -11.11 -9.79
CA TYR A 184 6.76 -10.79 -8.82
C TYR A 184 6.33 -12.02 -8.00
N ALA A 185 6.36 -13.22 -8.61
CA ALA A 185 6.01 -14.46 -7.93
C ALA A 185 6.96 -14.75 -6.76
N GLU A 186 8.27 -14.61 -6.98
CA GLU A 186 9.28 -14.80 -5.92
C GLU A 186 9.12 -13.77 -4.80
N VAL A 187 8.86 -12.52 -5.14
CA VAL A 187 8.67 -11.46 -4.13
C VAL A 187 7.43 -11.73 -3.29
N LEU A 188 6.31 -12.15 -3.88
CA LEU A 188 5.10 -12.52 -3.15
C LEU A 188 5.34 -13.72 -2.23
N GLN A 189 6.10 -14.72 -2.69
CA GLN A 189 6.50 -15.85 -1.86
C GLN A 189 7.37 -15.40 -0.67
N GLN A 190 8.38 -14.56 -0.90
CA GLN A 190 9.22 -14.03 0.17
C GLN A 190 8.42 -13.22 1.20
N LEU A 191 7.41 -12.46 0.77
CA LEU A 191 6.52 -11.73 1.68
C LEU A 191 5.69 -12.69 2.55
N ARG A 192 5.16 -13.77 1.96
CA ARG A 192 4.45 -14.83 2.69
C ARG A 192 5.36 -15.50 3.72
N GLU A 193 6.57 -15.90 3.31
CA GLU A 193 7.56 -16.52 4.20
C GLU A 193 7.95 -15.62 5.37
N LYS A 194 8.11 -14.30 5.13
CA LYS A 194 8.39 -13.33 6.20
C LYS A 194 7.23 -13.21 7.20
N VAL A 195 5.98 -13.35 6.75
CA VAL A 195 4.82 -13.37 7.66
C VAL A 195 4.81 -14.67 8.46
N LEU A 196 4.96 -15.82 7.80
CA LEU A 196 4.97 -17.14 8.44
C LEU A 196 6.06 -17.25 9.51
N LYS A 197 7.29 -16.81 9.19
CA LYS A 197 8.41 -16.75 10.14
C LYS A 197 8.12 -15.85 11.35
N ARG A 198 7.46 -14.70 11.15
CA ARG A 198 7.08 -13.80 12.25
C ARG A 198 5.94 -14.36 13.10
N ALA A 199 4.99 -15.04 12.47
CA ALA A 199 3.85 -15.66 13.13
C ALA A 199 4.25 -16.95 13.88
N GLY A 200 5.42 -17.53 13.58
CA GLY A 200 5.82 -18.84 14.10
C GLY A 200 4.95 -19.98 13.56
N LEU A 201 4.36 -19.78 12.37
CA LEU A 201 3.43 -20.72 11.73
C LEU A 201 4.04 -21.30 10.45
N GLN A 202 3.66 -22.53 10.12
CA GLN A 202 3.86 -23.12 8.81
C GLN A 202 2.65 -22.86 7.91
N GLU A 203 2.83 -23.02 6.60
CA GLU A 203 1.72 -22.85 5.64
C GLU A 203 0.58 -23.87 5.88
N ASP A 204 0.93 -25.05 6.38
CA ASP A 204 -0.04 -26.09 6.79
C ASP A 204 -0.90 -25.64 7.96
N ASP A 205 -0.34 -24.94 8.94
CA ASP A 205 -1.10 -24.44 10.10
C ASP A 205 -2.15 -23.40 9.67
N VAL A 206 -1.79 -22.53 8.73
CA VAL A 206 -2.70 -21.54 8.16
C VAL A 206 -3.80 -22.24 7.36
N SER A 207 -3.44 -23.26 6.59
CA SER A 207 -4.39 -24.05 5.80
C SER A 207 -5.39 -24.79 6.69
N GLN A 208 -4.93 -25.40 7.79
CA GLN A 208 -5.79 -26.01 8.79
C GLN A 208 -6.75 -25.00 9.44
N LYS A 209 -6.28 -23.79 9.79
CA LYS A 209 -7.15 -22.72 10.32
C LYS A 209 -8.21 -22.28 9.29
N ILE A 210 -7.87 -22.23 8.00
CA ILE A 210 -8.82 -21.92 6.92
C ILE A 210 -9.88 -23.03 6.79
N GLU A 211 -9.50 -24.31 6.88
CA GLU A 211 -10.43 -25.43 6.87
C GLU A 211 -11.36 -25.45 8.08
N GLN A 212 -10.82 -25.19 9.28
CA GLN A 212 -11.60 -25.06 10.51
C GLN A 212 -12.63 -23.93 10.37
N ARG A 213 -12.24 -22.79 9.81
CA ARG A 213 -13.15 -21.68 9.53
C ARG A 213 -14.22 -22.07 8.52
N THR A 214 -13.84 -22.79 7.46
CA THR A 214 -14.77 -23.22 6.41
C THR A 214 -15.82 -24.18 6.98
N SER A 215 -15.40 -25.11 7.84
CA SER A 215 -16.28 -26.00 8.60
C SER A 215 -17.19 -25.23 9.56
N ALA A 216 -16.66 -24.26 10.31
CA ALA A 216 -17.43 -23.42 11.22
C ALA A 216 -18.53 -22.63 10.47
N ARG A 217 -18.22 -22.06 9.30
CA ARG A 217 -19.20 -21.39 8.45
C ARG A 217 -20.28 -22.35 7.93
N LYS A 218 -19.91 -23.57 7.54
CA LYS A 218 -20.86 -24.61 7.11
C LYS A 218 -21.81 -25.01 8.24
N ASN A 219 -21.31 -25.05 9.46
CA ASN A 219 -22.09 -25.36 10.67
C ASN A 219 -22.83 -24.14 11.26
N LYS A 220 -22.74 -22.96 10.63
CA LYS A 220 -23.30 -21.67 11.11
C LYS A 220 -22.72 -21.18 12.45
N GLU A 221 -21.52 -21.63 12.81
CA GLU A 221 -20.74 -21.17 13.97
C GLU A 221 -19.98 -19.87 13.63
N TYR A 222 -20.71 -18.76 13.47
CA TYR A 222 -20.12 -17.49 13.02
C TYR A 222 -19.11 -16.89 14.02
N GLU A 223 -19.38 -16.99 15.32
CA GLU A 223 -18.47 -16.50 16.37
C GLU A 223 -17.11 -17.19 16.30
N ARG A 224 -17.10 -18.51 16.08
CA ARG A 224 -15.87 -19.29 15.93
C ARG A 224 -15.11 -18.93 14.66
N SER A 225 -15.82 -18.69 13.56
CA SER A 225 -15.22 -18.19 12.32
C SER A 225 -14.56 -16.83 12.52
N ASP A 226 -15.20 -15.92 13.25
CA ASP A 226 -14.65 -14.59 13.52
C ASP A 226 -13.48 -14.62 14.50
N ALA A 227 -13.51 -15.50 15.51
CA ALA A 227 -12.38 -15.75 16.40
C ALA A 227 -11.13 -16.19 15.61
N ILE A 228 -11.27 -17.17 14.69
CA ILE A 228 -10.15 -17.63 13.84
C ILE A 228 -9.61 -16.49 12.96
N ARG A 229 -10.50 -15.66 12.40
CA ARG A 229 -10.10 -14.50 11.60
C ARG A 229 -9.28 -13.50 12.43
N LYS A 230 -9.69 -13.25 13.68
CA LYS A 230 -9.02 -12.32 14.58
C LYS A 230 -7.64 -12.85 15.00
N GLU A 231 -7.54 -14.11 15.37
CA GLU A 231 -6.26 -14.76 15.72
C GLU A 231 -5.24 -14.64 14.57
N LEU A 232 -5.68 -14.90 13.33
CA LEU A 232 -4.81 -14.78 12.17
C LEU A 232 -4.43 -13.32 11.89
N ALA A 233 -5.36 -12.38 12.05
CA ALA A 233 -5.08 -10.96 11.87
C ALA A 233 -4.08 -10.42 12.91
N GLU A 234 -4.12 -10.93 14.16
CA GLU A 234 -3.17 -10.58 15.23
C GLU A 234 -1.73 -10.97 14.88
N VAL A 235 -1.54 -12.09 14.15
CA VAL A 235 -0.22 -12.52 13.68
C VAL A 235 0.16 -11.97 12.29
N GLY A 236 -0.65 -11.06 11.73
CA GLY A 236 -0.34 -10.41 10.46
C GLY A 236 -0.79 -11.18 9.21
N ILE A 237 -1.79 -12.05 9.34
CA ILE A 237 -2.40 -12.82 8.24
C ILE A 237 -3.86 -12.36 8.03
N ALA A 238 -4.17 -11.83 6.85
CA ALA A 238 -5.53 -11.44 6.48
C ALA A 238 -6.18 -12.50 5.59
N LEU A 239 -7.40 -12.93 5.93
CA LEU A 239 -8.19 -13.85 5.13
C LEU A 239 -9.09 -13.12 4.12
N MET A 240 -9.14 -13.66 2.90
CA MET A 240 -9.92 -13.15 1.76
C MET A 240 -10.80 -14.26 1.21
N ASP A 241 -12.11 -14.06 1.17
CA ASP A 241 -13.02 -15.02 0.53
C ASP A 241 -13.18 -14.70 -0.94
N GLY A 242 -12.92 -15.68 -1.81
CA GLY A 242 -13.13 -15.59 -3.25
C GLY A 242 -14.01 -16.72 -3.78
N PRO A 243 -14.39 -16.66 -5.07
CA PRO A 243 -15.22 -17.69 -5.71
C PRO A 243 -14.51 -19.06 -5.78
N LYS A 244 -13.17 -19.08 -5.76
CA LYS A 244 -12.33 -20.28 -5.76
C LYS A 244 -11.95 -20.79 -4.37
N GLY A 245 -12.46 -20.17 -3.29
CA GLY A 245 -12.13 -20.52 -1.91
C GLY A 245 -11.60 -19.33 -1.08
N THR A 246 -11.18 -19.62 0.15
CA THR A 246 -10.54 -18.63 1.03
C THR A 246 -9.03 -18.61 0.79
N PHE A 247 -8.51 -17.43 0.46
CA PHE A 247 -7.09 -17.14 0.33
C PHE A 247 -6.62 -16.31 1.51
N TRP A 248 -5.30 -16.21 1.71
CA TRP A 248 -4.72 -15.33 2.71
C TRP A 248 -3.62 -14.46 2.14
N ARG A 249 -3.46 -13.26 2.70
CA ARG A 249 -2.46 -12.26 2.33
C ARG A 249 -1.74 -11.71 3.56
N PRO A 250 -0.47 -11.28 3.42
CA PRO A 250 0.23 -10.50 4.44
C PRO A 250 -0.56 -9.24 4.84
N THR A 251 -0.66 -8.96 6.14
CA THR A 251 -1.21 -7.71 6.68
C THR A 251 -0.29 -7.14 7.76
N GLN A 252 -0.44 -5.86 8.06
CA GLN A 252 0.17 -5.24 9.23
C GLN A 252 -0.30 -5.97 10.50
N LEU A 253 0.60 -6.14 11.47
CA LEU A 253 0.20 -6.59 12.81
C LEU A 253 -0.79 -5.56 13.38
N CYS A 254 -1.91 -6.03 13.93
CA CYS A 254 -2.72 -5.20 14.80
C CYS A 254 -1.88 -4.89 16.05
N LEU A 255 -1.05 -3.84 15.99
CA LEU A 255 -0.48 -3.26 17.19
C LEU A 255 -1.67 -2.74 18.00
N LEU A 256 -1.88 -3.32 19.18
CA LEU A 256 -2.83 -2.79 20.15
C LEU A 256 -2.65 -1.27 20.25
N PRO A 257 -3.75 -0.50 20.40
CA PRO A 257 -3.66 0.96 20.45
C PRO A 257 -2.60 1.35 21.46
N TYR A 258 -1.68 2.21 21.00
CA TYR A 258 -0.63 2.82 21.81
C TYR A 258 -1.27 3.32 23.12
N LYS A 259 -1.14 2.57 24.21
CA LYS A 259 -1.60 3.01 25.52
C LYS A 259 -0.80 4.25 25.85
N SER A 260 -1.48 5.39 25.86
CA SER A 260 -0.94 6.68 26.30
C SER A 260 -0.17 6.49 27.61
N MET A 261 1.16 6.50 27.52
CA MET A 261 2.07 6.32 28.64
C MET A 261 2.28 7.68 29.32
N ARG A 262 1.19 8.33 29.75
CA ARG A 262 1.21 9.64 30.44
C ARG A 262 0.28 9.74 31.65
N SER A 263 -0.16 8.62 32.23
CA SER A 263 -0.91 8.65 33.50
C SER A 263 -0.03 8.53 34.76
N THR A 264 1.31 8.47 34.65
CA THR A 264 2.22 8.26 35.80
C THR A 264 3.23 9.37 36.06
N LEU A 265 3.06 10.58 35.51
CA LEU A 265 3.93 11.73 35.80
C LEU A 265 3.16 12.97 36.29
N ARG A 266 2.19 12.74 37.18
CA ARG A 266 1.62 13.79 38.04
C ARG A 266 1.43 13.23 39.45
N GLU A 267 2.53 13.13 40.17
CA GLU A 267 2.59 13.28 41.63
C GLU A 267 3.78 14.18 41.96
#